data_AF-A0A9E6EN38-F1
#
_entry.id   AF-A0A9E6EN38-F1
#
_cell.length_a   1.000
_cell.length_b   1.000
_cell.length_c   1.000
_cell.angle_alpha   90.00
_cell.angle_beta   90.00
_cell.angle_gamma   90.00
#
_symmetry.space_group_name_H-M   'P 1'
#
loop_
_entity.id
_entity.type
_entity.pdbx_description
1 polymer ?
#
loop_
_entity_poly.entity_id
_entity_poly.type
_entity_poly.pdbx_seq_one_letter_code
_entity_poly.pdbx_strand_id
1 'polypeptide(L)' 'MHGLHGLAHLAGLLVAFISLPFVSPLTPRQVTSLVLVDGYALFYMGLIFAASFIVALLAYGYLEKWDGNPEELY' A
#
# COMPACT_ATOMS: atom_id res chain seq x y z
N MET A 1 7.11 -2.71 21.23
CA MET A 1 6.82 -3.68 20.15
C MET A 1 6.30 -2.97 18.89
N HIS A 2 6.84 -1.79 18.53
CA HIS A 2 6.30 -0.95 17.44
C HIS A 2 6.76 -1.35 16.04
N GLY A 3 7.95 -1.96 15.92
CA GLY A 3 8.49 -2.39 14.62
C GLY A 3 7.69 -3.52 13.94
N LEU A 4 7.01 -4.36 14.72
CA LEU A 4 6.24 -5.49 14.19
C LEU A 4 5.03 -5.03 13.35
N HIS A 5 4.37 -3.95 13.79
CA HIS A 5 3.23 -3.37 13.07
C HIS A 5 3.67 -2.69 11.76
N GLY A 6 4.81 -1.98 11.78
CA GLY A 6 5.38 -1.36 10.57
C GLY A 6 5.79 -2.40 9.52
N LEU A 7 6.45 -3.48 9.94
CA LEU A 7 6.81 -4.59 9.06
C LEU A 7 5.59 -5.27 8.43
N ALA A 8 4.52 -5.49 9.21
CA ALA A 8 3.28 -6.06 8.68
C ALA A 8 2.62 -5.14 7.63
N HIS A 9 2.64 -3.82 7.86
CA HIS A 9 2.09 -2.84 6.91
C HIS A 9 2.90 -2.81 5.60
N LEU A 10 4.23 -2.79 5.67
CA LEU A 10 5.11 -2.83 4.50
C LEU A 10 4.96 -4.13 3.71
N ALA A 11 4.89 -5.28 4.41
CA ALA A 11 4.68 -6.58 3.78
C ALA A 11 3.31 -6.65 3.09
N GLY A 12 2.25 -6.15 3.74
CA GLY A 12 0.91 -6.09 3.16
C GLY A 12 0.86 -5.27 1.86
N LEU A 13 1.53 -4.10 1.85
CA LEU A 13 1.64 -3.26 0.65
C LEU A 13 2.38 -3.94 -0.50
N LEU A 14 3.48 -4.62 -0.18
CA LEU A 14 4.26 -5.38 -1.17
C LEU A 14 3.43 -6.51 -1.77
N VAL A 15 2.72 -7.27 -0.94
CA VAL A 15 1.82 -8.34 -1.40
C VAL A 15 0.69 -7.77 -2.26
N ALA A 16 0.09 -6.65 -1.87
CA ALA A 16 -0.95 -5.99 -2.65
C ALA A 16 -0.42 -5.55 -4.03
N PHE A 17 0.77 -4.93 -4.09
CA PHE A 17 1.39 -4.54 -5.35
C PHE A 17 1.73 -5.74 -6.25
N ILE A 18 2.32 -6.80 -5.69
CA ILE A 18 2.67 -8.02 -6.42
C ILE A 18 1.42 -8.76 -6.93
N SER A 19 0.27 -8.62 -6.26
CA SER A 19 -0.98 -9.27 -6.69
C SER A 19 -1.55 -8.70 -8.00
N LEU A 20 -1.27 -7.43 -8.33
CA LEU A 20 -1.82 -6.74 -9.50
C LEU A 20 -1.57 -7.44 -10.84
N PRO A 21 -0.34 -7.87 -11.20
CA PRO A 21 -0.09 -8.60 -12.45
C PRO A 21 -0.83 -9.92 -12.56
N PHE A 22 -1.12 -10.61 -11.44
CA PHE A 22 -1.90 -11.85 -11.44
C PHE A 22 -3.38 -11.61 -11.75
N VAL A 23 -3.91 -10.43 -11.41
CA VAL A 23 -5.32 -10.06 -11.65
C VAL A 23 -5.51 -9.34 -12.99
N SER A 24 -4.44 -8.81 -13.59
CA SER A 24 -4.45 -8.15 -14.91
C SER A 24 -5.22 -8.90 -16.01
N PRO A 25 -5.04 -10.23 -16.19
CA PRO A 25 -5.78 -10.98 -17.22
C PRO A 25 -7.30 -11.05 -17.00
N LEU A 26 -7.78 -10.73 -15.80
CA LEU A 26 -9.19 -10.77 -15.43
C LEU A 26 -9.91 -9.44 -15.73
N THR A 27 -9.23 -8.47 -16.34
CA THR A 27 -9.79 -7.16 -16.68
C THR A 27 -10.28 -7.11 -18.14
N PRO A 28 -11.32 -6.30 -18.45
CA PRO A 28 -12.07 -5.43 -17.53
C PRO A 28 -13.14 -6.19 -16.73
N ARG A 29 -13.25 -5.88 -15.43
CA ARG A 29 -14.24 -6.47 -14.51
C ARG A 29 -15.10 -5.38 -13.88
N GLN A 30 -16.40 -5.42 -14.17
CA GLN A 30 -17.39 -4.63 -13.45
C GLN A 30 -17.66 -5.27 -12.08
N VAL A 31 -17.31 -4.60 -10.99
CA VAL A 31 -17.49 -5.13 -9.62
C VAL A 31 -18.86 -4.73 -9.07
N THR A 32 -19.24 -3.48 -9.28
CA THR A 32 -20.55 -2.91 -8.96
C THR A 32 -20.93 -1.91 -10.04
N SER A 33 -22.15 -1.37 -10.02
CA SER A 33 -22.57 -0.31 -10.96
C SER A 33 -21.72 0.97 -10.89
N LEU A 34 -20.96 1.17 -9.81
CA LEU A 34 -20.12 2.36 -9.60
C LEU A 34 -18.62 2.07 -9.81
N VAL A 35 -18.19 0.80 -9.71
CA VAL A 35 -16.77 0.41 -9.74
C VAL A 35 -16.50 -0.52 -10.92
N LEU A 36 -15.67 -0.03 -11.84
CA LEU A 36 -15.08 -0.77 -12.95
C LEU A 36 -13.57 -0.93 -12.70
N VAL A 37 -13.08 -2.16 -12.75
CA VAL A 37 -11.65 -2.46 -12.69
C VAL A 37 -11.15 -2.80 -14.08
N ASP A 38 -10.39 -1.89 -14.68
CA ASP A 38 -9.74 -2.06 -15.97
C ASP A 38 -8.21 -1.90 -15.84
N GLY A 39 -7.49 -1.93 -16.96
CA GLY A 39 -6.04 -1.75 -16.96
C GLY A 39 -5.60 -0.37 -16.43
N TYR A 40 -6.43 0.67 -16.56
CA TYR A 40 -6.14 2.00 -16.02
C TYR A 40 -6.27 1.99 -14.50
N ALA A 41 -7.34 1.39 -13.96
CA ALA A 41 -7.52 1.21 -12.52
C ALA A 41 -6.34 0.43 -11.91
N LEU A 42 -5.89 -0.66 -12.55
CA LEU A 42 -4.73 -1.43 -12.09
C LEU A 42 -3.44 -0.61 -12.07
N PHE A 43 -3.22 0.24 -13.08
CA PHE A 43 -2.06 1.13 -13.12
C PHE A 43 -2.05 2.12 -11.94
N TYR A 44 -3.19 2.78 -11.66
CA TYR A 44 -3.29 3.70 -10.53
C TYR A 44 -3.19 3.01 -9.18
N MET A 45 -3.75 1.81 -9.03
CA MET A 45 -3.57 1.00 -7.81
C MET A 45 -2.09 0.70 -7.58
N GLY A 46 -1.34 0.34 -8.62
CA GLY A 46 0.11 0.14 -8.53
C GLY A 46 0.85 1.38 -8.07
N LEU A 47 0.54 2.55 -8.65
CA LEU A 47 1.09 3.85 -8.24
C LEU A 47 0.82 4.16 -6.77
N ILE A 48 -0.43 3.98 -6.31
CA ILE A 48 -0.83 4.27 -4.94
C ILE A 48 -0.09 3.35 -3.96
N PHE A 49 0.02 2.06 -4.25
CA PHE A 49 0.75 1.12 -3.40
C PHE A 49 2.25 1.43 -3.36
N ALA A 50 2.88 1.73 -4.50
CA ALA A 50 4.29 2.10 -4.55
C ALA A 50 4.56 3.39 -3.76
N ALA A 51 3.73 4.43 -3.95
CA ALA A 51 3.86 5.69 -3.21
C ALA A 51 3.69 5.48 -1.70
N SER A 52 2.66 4.71 -1.30
CA SER A 52 2.40 4.40 0.11
C SER A 52 3.55 3.61 0.74
N PHE A 53 4.22 2.74 -0.02
CA PHE A 53 5.38 1.97 0.46
C PHE A 53 6.58 2.88 0.71
N ILE A 54 6.86 3.79 -0.22
CA ILE A 54 7.92 4.79 -0.07
C ILE A 54 7.65 5.72 1.11
N VAL A 55 6.41 6.20 1.27
CA VAL A 55 6.00 7.04 2.40
C VAL A 55 6.15 6.28 3.71
N ALA A 56 5.73 5.02 3.78
CA ALA A 56 5.87 4.19 4.98
C ALA A 56 7.35 3.93 5.33
N LEU A 57 8.22 3.71 4.34
CA LEU A 57 9.67 3.59 4.54
C LEU A 57 10.28 4.88 5.08
N LEU A 58 9.93 6.03 4.49
CA LEU A 58 10.39 7.34 4.95
C LEU A 58 9.91 7.64 6.37
N ALA A 59 8.64 7.35 6.66
CA ALA A 59 8.06 7.52 7.99
C ALA A 59 8.75 6.64 9.03
N TYR A 60 9.04 5.38 8.70
CA TYR A 60 9.78 4.49 9.60
C TYR A 60 11.20 5.03 9.87
N GLY A 61 11.93 5.43 8.82
CA GLY A 61 13.26 6.02 8.98
C GLY A 61 13.29 7.38 9.69
N TYR A 62 12.18 8.12 9.66
CA TYR A 62 12.01 9.37 10.39
C TYR A 62 11.66 9.12 11.88
N LEU A 63 10.72 8.23 12.15
CA LEU A 63 10.27 7.88 13.50
C LEU A 63 11.29 7.07 14.29
N GLU A 64 12.11 6.24 13.65
CA GLU A 64 13.20 5.49 14.31
C GLU A 64 14.30 6.43 14.84
N LYS A 65 14.41 7.65 14.31
CA LYS A 65 15.31 8.71 14.80
C LYS A 65 14.68 9.63 15.84
N TRP A 66 13.40 9.46 16.15
CA TRP A 66 12.64 10.34 17.02
C TRP A 66 12.31 9.63 18.33
N ASP A 67 13.01 9.99 19.41
CA ASP A 67 12.81 9.48 20.79
C ASP A 67 11.57 10.11 21.48
N GLY A 68 10.59 10.55 20.67
CA GLY A 68 9.39 11.26 21.08
C GLY A 68 8.15 10.41 20.87
N ASN A 69 7.32 10.32 21.91
CA ASN A 69 6.17 9.44 22.06
C ASN A 69 5.27 9.34 20.79
N PRO A 70 5.17 8.17 20.11
CA PRO A 70 4.56 8.03 18.79
C PRO A 70 3.04 7.74 18.83
N GLU A 71 2.31 8.36 19.76
CA GLU A 71 0.88 8.08 20.00
C GLU A 71 -0.09 9.07 19.32
N GLU A 72 0.38 10.14 18.70
CA GLU A 72 -0.51 11.23 18.24
C GLU A 72 -0.72 11.29 16.72
N LEU A 73 -0.19 10.31 15.97
CA LEU A 73 -0.48 10.20 14.53
C LEU A 73 -1.66 9.25 14.28
N TYR A 74 -2.78 9.50 14.95
CA TYR A 74 -4.08 8.86 14.67
C TYR A 74 -4.97 9.78 13.83
#